data_AF-A0A9D2SS13-F1
#
_entry.id   AF-A0A9D2SS13-F1
#
_cell.length_a   1.000
_cell.length_b   1.000
_cell.length_c   1.000
_cell.angle_alpha   90.00
_cell.angle_beta   90.00
_cell.angle_gamma   90.00
#
_symmetry.space_group_name_H-M   'P 1'
#
loop_
_entity.id
_entity.type
_entity.pdbx_description
1 polymer ?
#
loop_
_entity_poly.entity_id
_entity_poly.type
_entity_poly.pdbx_seq_one_letter_code
_entity_poly.pdbx_strand_id
1 'polypeptide(L)'
;MKFRKIAAVLLVAAMAVTTLAGCGAASASAAGDDKTVTIWAEGSDNVRVQLEKQIENFNETNTEGYVAKLEFITSGTGAQGLTDRIVAAKKAGQTNTDYDLVELSDASVTSYIEQGGEDMFVPVDTGKIPNYENLEVTASFRSDLLVPYRGTTVLLAYNSETVTNPPATAEELYQWIKDNPGRFAYNTPGSGGAGASFVLTGIYNFMEESALTSTDEANMEQWDQGFGLLEELHPYMYQSSGKVVYPNKNQGTLDLLANKEIDMTPAWADMVLSQQQQGTMPESIKLVQIEPAFTGNTVCFGMPQIGAKNDAAYAFINYMLSPEAQNIALESMAAIPVISFDLLNPELTRTISDLKIEAFRVSAIGELGTKLNEQWDAKIGTLE
;
A
#
# COMPACT_ATOMS: atom_id res chain seq x y z
N MET A 1 8.80 -76.97 -43.89
CA MET A 1 9.30 -77.07 -42.50
C MET A 1 8.33 -76.30 -41.61
N LYS A 2 7.68 -76.95 -40.63
CA LYS A 2 8.00 -76.94 -39.17
C LYS A 2 8.01 -75.53 -38.51
N PHE A 3 6.88 -75.17 -37.87
CA PHE A 3 6.69 -74.31 -36.66
C PHE A 3 7.30 -72.89 -36.64
N ARG A 4 6.69 -71.82 -36.09
CA ARG A 4 5.56 -71.56 -35.14
C ARG A 4 4.95 -70.17 -35.51
N LYS A 5 3.85 -69.62 -34.95
CA LYS A 5 2.97 -69.94 -33.80
C LYS A 5 1.48 -70.01 -34.22
N ILE A 6 0.58 -70.12 -33.24
CA ILE A 6 -0.88 -69.90 -33.23
C ILE A 6 -1.11 -69.00 -31.95
N ALA A 7 -2.10 -68.12 -31.75
CA ALA A 7 -3.48 -67.96 -32.27
C ALA A 7 -3.87 -66.48 -32.52
N ALA A 8 -5.17 -66.24 -32.79
CA ALA A 8 -5.86 -64.95 -32.61
C ALA A 8 -6.72 -64.96 -31.32
N VAL A 9 -7.23 -63.81 -30.87
CA VAL A 9 -8.53 -63.62 -30.16
C VAL A 9 -8.86 -62.12 -30.11
N LEU A 10 -10.15 -61.77 -30.17
CA LEU A 10 -10.63 -60.39 -30.01
C LEU A 10 -10.69 -59.98 -28.54
N LEU A 11 -10.49 -58.70 -28.21
CA LEU A 11 -11.11 -58.13 -27.02
C LEU A 11 -11.56 -56.68 -27.21
N VAL A 12 -12.89 -56.53 -27.27
CA VAL A 12 -13.73 -55.43 -26.76
C VAL A 12 -13.11 -54.04 -26.62
N ALA A 13 -13.65 -53.08 -27.38
CA ALA A 13 -13.50 -51.66 -27.06
C ALA A 13 -14.26 -51.33 -25.77
N ALA A 14 -13.56 -50.85 -24.75
CA ALA A 14 -14.14 -50.29 -23.53
C ALA A 14 -13.92 -48.77 -23.52
N MET A 15 -15.00 -48.00 -23.52
CA MET A 15 -14.92 -46.55 -23.28
C MET A 15 -14.55 -46.33 -21.81
N ALA A 16 -13.28 -46.02 -21.55
CA ALA A 16 -12.86 -45.46 -20.29
C ALA A 16 -13.36 -44.00 -20.22
N VAL A 17 -14.62 -43.81 -19.82
CA VAL A 17 -15.11 -42.51 -19.36
C VAL A 17 -14.39 -42.23 -18.05
N THR A 18 -13.20 -41.63 -18.13
CA THR A 18 -12.51 -41.05 -16.98
C THR A 18 -13.36 -39.88 -16.51
N THR A 19 -14.23 -40.14 -15.55
CA THR A 19 -14.97 -39.11 -14.83
C THR A 19 -13.97 -38.07 -14.34
N LEU A 20 -14.09 -36.83 -14.81
CA LEU A 20 -13.53 -35.70 -14.08
C LEU A 20 -14.31 -35.59 -12.77
N ALA A 21 -13.85 -36.33 -11.77
CA ALA A 21 -14.01 -35.94 -10.38
C ALA A 21 -13.19 -34.65 -10.21
N GLY A 22 -13.75 -33.54 -10.70
CA GLY A 22 -13.20 -32.23 -10.44
C GLY A 22 -13.16 -32.06 -8.94
N CYS A 23 -11.97 -31.84 -8.40
CA CYS A 23 -11.77 -31.55 -6.98
C CYS A 23 -12.34 -30.15 -6.70
N GLY A 24 -13.67 -30.07 -6.62
CA GLY A 24 -14.32 -29.07 -5.79
C GLY A 24 -13.80 -29.32 -4.37
N ALA A 25 -12.79 -28.55 -3.98
CA ALA A 25 -12.35 -28.48 -2.61
C ALA A 25 -13.58 -28.07 -1.81
N ALA A 26 -14.13 -29.00 -1.04
CA ALA A 26 -15.17 -28.65 -0.09
C ALA A 26 -14.51 -27.71 0.90
N SER A 27 -14.87 -26.43 0.86
CA SER A 27 -14.59 -25.49 1.94
C SER A 27 -15.29 -26.04 3.17
N ALA A 28 -14.58 -26.88 3.92
CA ALA A 28 -15.01 -27.34 5.21
C ALA A 28 -15.11 -26.09 6.06
N SER A 29 -16.34 -25.68 6.37
CA SER A 29 -16.59 -24.54 7.23
C SER A 29 -16.03 -24.88 8.61
N ALA A 30 -14.80 -24.46 8.88
CA ALA A 30 -14.36 -24.24 10.23
C ALA A 30 -15.38 -23.28 10.84
N ALA A 31 -16.13 -23.75 11.84
CA ALA A 31 -16.75 -22.81 12.76
C ALA A 31 -15.59 -21.98 13.32
N GLY A 32 -15.69 -20.66 13.20
CA GLY A 32 -14.60 -19.76 13.55
C GLY A 32 -14.08 -20.07 14.95
N ASP A 33 -12.77 -20.21 15.08
CA ASP A 33 -12.15 -20.09 16.39
C ASP A 33 -12.26 -18.62 16.79
N ASP A 34 -13.15 -18.29 17.72
CA ASP A 34 -13.37 -16.92 18.21
C ASP A 34 -12.09 -16.29 18.81
N LYS A 35 -11.03 -17.09 18.99
CA LYS A 35 -9.70 -16.65 19.41
C LYS A 35 -8.70 -16.40 18.27
N THR A 36 -8.93 -16.87 17.06
CA THR A 36 -8.04 -16.61 15.91
C THR A 36 -8.49 -15.37 15.13
N VAL A 37 -7.56 -14.48 14.76
CA VAL A 37 -7.78 -13.41 13.77
C VAL A 37 -6.76 -13.50 12.64
N THR A 38 -7.22 -13.44 11.40
CA THR A 38 -6.36 -13.34 10.22
C THR A 38 -6.35 -11.90 9.70
N ILE A 39 -5.16 -11.28 9.73
CA ILE A 39 -4.90 -9.95 9.19
C ILE A 39 -4.45 -10.11 7.74
N TRP A 40 -5.16 -9.48 6.81
CA TRP A 40 -4.73 -9.32 5.43
C TRP A 40 -4.11 -7.94 5.22
N ALA A 41 -2.98 -7.88 4.53
CA ALA A 41 -2.32 -6.61 4.17
C ALA A 41 -1.64 -6.71 2.80
N GLU A 42 -1.36 -5.56 2.17
CA GLU A 42 -0.60 -5.51 0.92
C GLU A 42 0.38 -4.34 0.89
N GLY A 43 1.54 -4.51 0.25
CA GLY A 43 2.51 -3.42 0.16
C GLY A 43 3.97 -3.82 -0.06
N SER A 44 4.86 -3.03 0.53
CA SER A 44 6.31 -3.22 0.50
C SER A 44 6.79 -4.06 1.69
N ASP A 45 8.00 -4.61 1.59
CA ASP A 45 8.48 -5.64 2.54
C ASP A 45 8.65 -5.13 3.98
N ASN A 46 8.89 -3.82 4.16
CA ASN A 46 8.93 -3.17 5.47
C ASN A 46 7.59 -3.26 6.22
N VAL A 47 6.45 -3.17 5.51
CA VAL A 47 5.11 -3.35 6.10
C VAL A 47 4.91 -4.80 6.57
N ARG A 48 5.35 -5.77 5.76
CA ARG A 48 5.31 -7.21 6.13
C ARG A 48 6.11 -7.46 7.41
N VAL A 49 7.37 -7.00 7.46
CA VAL A 49 8.25 -7.17 8.64
C VAL A 49 7.73 -6.44 9.88
N GLN A 50 7.11 -5.25 9.72
CA GLN A 50 6.45 -4.51 10.80
C GLN A 50 5.27 -5.31 11.40
N LEU A 51 4.39 -5.83 10.55
CA LEU A 51 3.23 -6.63 10.99
C LEU A 51 3.65 -7.99 11.58
N GLU A 52 4.65 -8.67 11.01
CA GLU A 52 5.16 -9.95 11.51
C GLU A 52 5.64 -9.85 12.97
N LYS A 53 6.49 -8.85 13.29
CA LYS A 53 6.98 -8.62 14.65
C LYS A 53 5.87 -8.28 15.66
N GLN A 54 4.88 -7.48 15.23
CA GLN A 54 3.74 -7.11 16.07
C GLN A 54 2.81 -8.29 16.31
N ILE A 55 2.62 -9.17 15.32
CA ILE A 55 1.84 -10.39 15.46
C ILE A 55 2.57 -11.40 16.36
N GLU A 56 3.90 -11.49 16.26
CA GLU A 56 4.74 -12.27 17.19
C GLU A 56 4.58 -11.75 18.64
N ASN A 57 4.82 -10.46 18.88
CA ASN A 57 4.68 -9.85 20.21
C ASN A 57 3.24 -9.91 20.75
N PHE A 58 2.20 -9.72 19.93
CA PHE A 58 0.80 -9.92 20.34
C PHE A 58 0.53 -11.36 20.77
N ASN A 59 1.02 -12.34 20.00
CA ASN A 59 0.84 -13.77 20.28
C ASN A 59 1.60 -14.22 21.54
N GLU A 60 2.71 -13.57 21.89
CA GLU A 60 3.46 -13.83 23.13
C GLU A 60 2.88 -13.13 24.36
N THR A 61 2.35 -11.90 24.21
CA THR A 61 1.97 -11.03 25.35
C THR A 61 0.49 -11.07 25.71
N ASN A 62 -0.41 -11.41 24.79
CA ASN A 62 -1.85 -11.35 25.09
C ASN A 62 -2.26 -12.47 26.07
N THR A 63 -2.94 -12.08 27.15
CA THR A 63 -3.32 -13.00 28.25
C THR A 63 -4.69 -13.65 28.06
N GLU A 64 -5.42 -13.28 27.00
CA GLU A 64 -6.75 -13.79 26.69
C GLU A 64 -6.75 -14.99 25.73
N GLY A 65 -5.57 -15.42 25.27
CA GLY A 65 -5.40 -16.59 24.40
C GLY A 65 -5.82 -16.36 22.95
N TYR A 66 -5.78 -15.12 22.47
CA TYR A 66 -5.96 -14.78 21.06
C TYR A 66 -4.73 -15.19 20.23
N VAL A 67 -4.93 -15.45 18.93
CA VAL A 67 -3.88 -15.75 17.96
C VAL A 67 -4.08 -14.93 16.70
N ALA A 68 -3.18 -13.98 16.44
CA ALA A 68 -3.10 -13.25 15.19
C ALA A 68 -2.25 -13.99 14.14
N LYS A 69 -2.61 -13.83 12.87
CA LYS A 69 -1.92 -14.39 11.69
C LYS A 69 -1.86 -13.35 10.58
N LEU A 70 -0.83 -13.42 9.72
CA LEU A 70 -0.68 -12.52 8.57
C LEU A 70 -0.83 -13.27 7.25
N GLU A 71 -1.69 -12.78 6.37
CA GLU A 71 -1.72 -13.10 4.94
C GLU A 71 -1.32 -11.84 4.16
N PHE A 72 -0.19 -11.89 3.45
CA PHE A 72 0.44 -10.70 2.86
C PHE A 72 0.55 -10.76 1.34
N ILE A 73 0.12 -9.71 0.64
CA ILE A 73 0.25 -9.56 -0.81
C ILE A 73 1.37 -8.56 -1.12
N THR A 74 2.50 -9.06 -1.62
CA THR A 74 3.61 -8.17 -2.03
C THR A 74 3.20 -7.35 -3.26
N SER A 75 3.33 -6.02 -3.16
CA SER A 75 3.04 -5.05 -4.21
C SER A 75 3.81 -5.31 -5.52
N GLY A 76 3.20 -4.96 -6.65
CA GLY A 76 3.81 -5.08 -7.98
C GLY A 76 4.21 -6.53 -8.36
N THR A 77 3.49 -7.54 -7.88
CA THR A 77 3.69 -8.95 -8.25
C THR A 77 2.82 -9.40 -9.43
N GLY A 78 1.87 -8.57 -9.88
CA GLY A 78 0.84 -8.97 -10.84
C GLY A 78 -0.23 -9.89 -10.25
N ALA A 79 -0.20 -10.14 -8.94
CA ALA A 79 -1.30 -10.77 -8.23
C ALA A 79 -2.49 -9.80 -8.13
N GLN A 80 -3.72 -10.34 -8.11
CA GLN A 80 -4.92 -9.57 -7.82
C GLN A 80 -4.80 -8.86 -6.46
N GLY A 81 -5.11 -7.57 -6.42
CA GLY A 81 -5.02 -6.74 -5.20
C GLY A 81 -6.08 -7.10 -4.16
N LEU A 82 -5.87 -6.65 -2.92
CA LEU A 82 -6.69 -7.03 -1.78
C LEU A 82 -8.15 -6.58 -1.93
N THR A 83 -8.38 -5.36 -2.44
CA THR A 83 -9.71 -4.81 -2.72
C THR A 83 -10.53 -5.74 -3.60
N ASP A 84 -10.01 -6.10 -4.79
CA ASP A 84 -10.74 -6.92 -5.75
C ASP A 84 -11.08 -8.31 -5.19
N ARG A 85 -10.18 -8.91 -4.38
CA ARG A 85 -10.40 -10.23 -3.77
C ARG A 85 -11.59 -10.22 -2.83
N ILE A 86 -11.62 -9.26 -1.90
CA ILE A 86 -12.63 -9.18 -0.85
C ILE A 86 -13.97 -8.72 -1.44
N VAL A 87 -13.94 -7.77 -2.38
CA VAL A 87 -15.10 -7.35 -3.18
C VAL A 87 -15.67 -8.53 -3.98
N ALA A 88 -14.82 -9.34 -4.63
CA ALA A 88 -15.26 -10.53 -5.36
C ALA A 88 -15.84 -11.61 -4.42
N ALA A 89 -15.22 -11.84 -3.26
CA ALA A 89 -15.72 -12.76 -2.25
C ALA A 89 -17.11 -12.34 -1.72
N LYS A 90 -17.30 -11.05 -1.42
CA LYS A 90 -18.61 -10.50 -1.03
C LYS A 90 -19.64 -10.61 -2.16
N LYS A 91 -19.28 -10.25 -3.41
CA LYS A 91 -20.15 -10.40 -4.59
C LYS A 91 -20.53 -11.85 -4.89
N ALA A 92 -19.67 -12.81 -4.53
CA ALA A 92 -19.95 -14.25 -4.59
C ALA A 92 -20.81 -14.77 -3.42
N GLY A 93 -21.19 -13.92 -2.46
CA GLY A 93 -22.01 -14.29 -1.31
C GLY A 93 -21.26 -15.09 -0.24
N GLN A 94 -19.94 -14.96 -0.15
CA GLN A 94 -19.14 -15.63 0.86
C GLN A 94 -19.34 -14.98 2.25
N THR A 95 -19.30 -15.81 3.30
CA THR A 95 -19.49 -15.40 4.69
C THR A 95 -18.66 -16.30 5.61
N ASN A 96 -18.13 -15.75 6.70
CA ASN A 96 -17.18 -16.42 7.60
C ASN A 96 -15.89 -16.83 6.85
N THR A 97 -15.39 -15.91 6.01
CA THR A 97 -14.07 -16.00 5.39
C THR A 97 -12.97 -15.65 6.40
N ASP A 98 -11.72 -15.94 6.04
CA ASP A 98 -10.50 -15.51 6.72
C ASP A 98 -10.12 -14.04 6.48
N TYR A 99 -10.93 -13.25 5.78
CA TYR A 99 -10.82 -11.79 5.75
C TYR A 99 -11.37 -11.17 7.04
N ASP A 100 -10.72 -11.42 8.19
CA ASP A 100 -11.18 -10.95 9.51
C ASP A 100 -10.81 -9.48 9.77
N LEU A 101 -9.55 -9.14 9.50
CA LEU A 101 -9.02 -7.78 9.49
C LEU A 101 -8.31 -7.49 8.18
N VAL A 102 -8.40 -6.25 7.72
CA VAL A 102 -7.77 -5.76 6.51
C VAL A 102 -7.02 -4.47 6.82
N GLU A 103 -5.74 -4.45 6.48
CA GLU A 103 -4.94 -3.22 6.41
C GLU A 103 -5.26 -2.49 5.10
N LEU A 104 -5.58 -1.19 5.20
CA LEU A 104 -5.86 -0.32 4.07
C LEU A 104 -5.63 1.15 4.44
N SER A 105 -5.42 2.04 3.47
CA SER A 105 -5.48 3.48 3.74
C SER A 105 -6.93 3.94 3.94
N ASP A 106 -7.12 5.03 4.69
CA ASP A 106 -8.42 5.69 4.85
C ASP A 106 -9.03 6.13 3.51
N ALA A 107 -8.21 6.51 2.53
CA ALA A 107 -8.66 6.78 1.17
C ALA A 107 -9.15 5.54 0.41
N SER A 108 -8.46 4.40 0.52
CA SER A 108 -8.80 3.19 -0.24
C SER A 108 -10.18 2.63 0.10
N VAL A 109 -10.70 2.90 1.30
CA VAL A 109 -12.04 2.47 1.73
C VAL A 109 -13.16 2.89 0.76
N THR A 110 -12.95 4.00 0.04
CA THR A 110 -13.91 4.51 -0.95
C THR A 110 -14.10 3.50 -2.09
N SER A 111 -13.01 2.97 -2.67
CA SER A 111 -13.07 1.94 -3.72
C SER A 111 -13.74 0.65 -3.20
N TYR A 112 -13.42 0.22 -1.98
CA TYR A 112 -14.08 -0.91 -1.31
C TYR A 112 -15.61 -0.72 -1.21
N ILE A 113 -16.09 0.50 -0.92
CA ILE A 113 -17.51 0.83 -0.78
C ILE A 113 -18.19 1.02 -2.15
N GLU A 114 -17.57 1.74 -3.08
CA GLU A 114 -18.09 1.96 -4.44
C GLU A 114 -18.24 0.64 -5.19
N GLN A 115 -17.24 -0.24 -5.11
CA GLN A 115 -17.33 -1.56 -5.70
C GLN A 115 -18.18 -2.54 -4.89
N GLY A 116 -18.14 -2.49 -3.56
CA GLY A 116 -18.66 -3.52 -2.65
C GLY A 116 -20.00 -3.23 -1.98
N GLY A 117 -20.48 -2.00 -2.00
CA GLY A 117 -21.65 -1.51 -1.26
C GLY A 117 -21.35 -1.10 0.18
N GLU A 118 -22.15 -0.18 0.74
CA GLU A 118 -22.00 0.42 2.09
C GLU A 118 -21.74 -0.58 3.23
N ASP A 119 -22.33 -1.78 3.18
CA ASP A 119 -22.10 -2.87 4.12
C ASP A 119 -20.80 -3.64 3.84
N MET A 120 -19.74 -2.98 3.35
CA MET A 120 -18.46 -3.65 3.03
C MET A 120 -17.69 -4.03 4.30
N PHE A 121 -17.72 -3.16 5.31
CA PHE A 121 -17.09 -3.36 6.61
C PHE A 121 -18.11 -3.29 7.74
N VAL A 122 -17.78 -3.88 8.88
CA VAL A 122 -18.53 -3.75 10.13
C VAL A 122 -18.22 -2.39 10.76
N PRO A 123 -19.22 -1.61 11.22
CA PRO A 123 -18.98 -0.42 12.02
C PRO A 123 -18.19 -0.74 13.30
N VAL A 124 -17.24 0.11 13.64
CA VAL A 124 -16.31 -0.11 14.76
C VAL A 124 -16.98 0.20 16.10
N ASP A 125 -17.05 -0.80 16.97
CA ASP A 125 -17.36 -0.60 18.39
C ASP A 125 -16.09 -0.17 19.14
N THR A 126 -15.83 1.14 19.20
CA THR A 126 -14.68 1.69 19.95
C THR A 126 -14.75 1.40 21.46
N GLY A 127 -15.93 1.03 21.99
CA GLY A 127 -16.09 0.56 23.36
C GLY A 127 -15.38 -0.77 23.65
N LYS A 128 -15.00 -1.52 22.61
CA LYS A 128 -14.15 -2.72 22.70
C LYS A 128 -12.66 -2.44 22.53
N ILE A 129 -12.26 -1.17 22.36
CA ILE A 129 -10.88 -0.77 22.06
C ILE A 129 -10.40 0.23 23.12
N PRO A 130 -10.08 -0.20 24.36
CA PRO A 130 -9.62 0.69 25.43
C PRO A 130 -8.54 1.70 24.99
N ASN A 131 -7.52 1.25 24.25
CA ASN A 131 -6.42 2.10 23.80
C ASN A 131 -6.82 3.16 22.76
N TYR A 132 -8.05 3.15 22.23
CA TYR A 132 -8.60 4.20 21.36
C TYR A 132 -8.66 5.56 22.09
N GLU A 133 -8.64 5.59 23.42
CA GLU A 133 -8.53 6.84 24.19
C GLU A 133 -7.18 7.58 24.00
N ASN A 134 -6.13 6.87 23.53
CA ASN A 134 -4.81 7.45 23.25
C ASN A 134 -4.67 7.99 21.81
N LEU A 135 -5.72 7.89 20.99
CA LEU A 135 -5.66 8.19 19.55
C LEU A 135 -5.72 9.71 19.29
N GLU A 136 -4.62 10.27 18.81
CA GLU A 136 -4.51 11.69 18.43
C GLU A 136 -4.79 11.92 16.93
N VAL A 137 -4.55 10.92 16.09
CA VAL A 137 -4.78 11.00 14.63
C VAL A 137 -5.92 10.07 14.22
N THR A 138 -7.00 10.62 13.69
CA THR A 138 -8.20 9.87 13.24
C THR A 138 -8.19 9.65 11.72
N ALA A 139 -8.93 8.63 11.25
CA ALA A 139 -9.08 8.38 9.82
C ALA A 139 -9.88 9.51 9.15
N SER A 140 -9.37 10.05 8.05
CA SER A 140 -9.96 11.21 7.35
C SER A 140 -11.29 10.86 6.68
N PHE A 141 -11.45 9.58 6.30
CA PHE A 141 -12.64 9.01 5.68
C PHE A 141 -13.08 7.77 6.46
N ARG A 142 -14.41 7.61 6.59
CA ARG A 142 -15.07 6.45 7.23
C ARG A 142 -14.45 6.01 8.57
N SER A 143 -14.22 6.96 9.47
CA SER A 143 -13.85 6.68 10.87
C SER A 143 -14.93 5.94 11.68
N ASP A 144 -16.11 5.70 11.09
CA ASP A 144 -17.12 4.77 11.57
C ASP A 144 -16.82 3.29 11.23
N LEU A 145 -15.98 3.03 10.21
CA LEU A 145 -15.59 1.70 9.73
C LEU A 145 -14.11 1.35 9.99
N LEU A 146 -13.28 2.36 10.29
CA LEU A 146 -11.82 2.26 10.29
C LEU A 146 -11.19 2.71 11.60
N VAL A 147 -10.15 1.98 12.03
CA VAL A 147 -9.26 2.41 13.11
C VAL A 147 -7.85 2.63 12.54
N PRO A 148 -7.34 3.87 12.47
CA PRO A 148 -5.98 4.15 12.03
C PRO A 148 -4.96 3.60 13.04
N TYR A 149 -3.82 3.11 12.57
CA TYR A 149 -2.72 2.62 13.41
C TYR A 149 -1.36 3.24 13.07
N ARG A 150 -1.19 3.81 11.88
CA ARG A 150 0.00 4.59 11.49
C ARG A 150 -0.37 5.67 10.48
N GLY A 151 0.35 6.79 10.47
CA GLY A 151 0.44 7.67 9.31
C GLY A 151 1.42 7.13 8.27
N THR A 152 1.26 7.52 7.02
CA THR A 152 2.28 7.35 5.96
C THR A 152 2.18 8.50 4.96
N THR A 153 3.31 8.91 4.39
CA THR A 153 3.38 10.01 3.43
C THR A 153 4.53 9.81 2.46
N VAL A 154 4.34 10.30 1.23
CA VAL A 154 5.40 10.45 0.24
C VAL A 154 6.11 11.78 0.45
N LEU A 155 7.43 11.80 0.29
CA LEU A 155 8.30 12.97 0.40
C LEU A 155 9.30 12.97 -0.76
N LEU A 156 10.04 14.07 -0.96
CA LEU A 156 11.24 14.01 -1.78
C LEU A 156 12.38 13.38 -0.97
N ALA A 157 12.85 12.21 -1.41
CA ALA A 157 14.15 11.69 -0.98
C ALA A 157 15.23 12.25 -1.91
N TYR A 158 16.27 12.86 -1.33
CA TYR A 158 17.34 13.53 -2.07
C TYR A 158 18.72 13.28 -1.48
N ASN A 159 19.76 13.32 -2.32
CA ASN A 159 21.15 13.23 -1.90
C ASN A 159 21.70 14.60 -1.49
N SER A 160 21.98 14.81 -0.20
CA SER A 160 22.47 16.09 0.33
C SER A 160 23.95 16.37 0.03
N GLU A 161 24.69 15.43 -0.60
CA GLU A 161 26.04 15.71 -1.13
C GLU A 161 25.98 16.52 -2.44
N THR A 162 24.90 16.42 -3.19
CA THR A 162 24.73 17.01 -4.53
C THR A 162 23.64 18.07 -4.56
N VAL A 163 22.53 17.86 -3.83
CA VAL A 163 21.42 18.81 -3.71
C VAL A 163 21.52 19.55 -2.37
N THR A 164 22.15 20.74 -2.40
CA THR A 164 22.35 21.58 -1.21
C THR A 164 21.16 22.46 -0.87
N ASN A 165 20.35 22.83 -1.86
CA ASN A 165 19.07 23.50 -1.70
C ASN A 165 18.01 22.64 -2.42
N PRO A 166 17.32 21.73 -1.72
CA PRO A 166 16.24 20.96 -2.31
C PRO A 166 15.00 21.84 -2.55
N PRO A 167 14.12 21.50 -3.51
CA PRO A 167 12.86 22.20 -3.73
C PRO A 167 12.00 22.30 -2.47
N ALA A 168 11.35 23.45 -2.28
CA ALA A 168 10.30 23.66 -1.29
C ALA A 168 8.89 23.65 -1.92
N THR A 169 8.75 23.91 -3.23
CA THR A 169 7.46 23.82 -3.94
C THR A 169 7.45 22.80 -5.08
N ALA A 170 6.24 22.47 -5.55
CA ALA A 170 6.05 21.64 -6.73
C ALA A 170 6.66 22.29 -8.01
N GLU A 171 6.52 23.60 -8.18
CA GLU A 171 7.09 24.35 -9.31
C GLU A 171 8.62 24.39 -9.26
N GLU A 172 9.19 24.57 -8.06
CA GLU A 172 10.64 24.47 -7.85
C GLU A 172 11.17 23.07 -8.17
N LEU A 173 10.40 22.01 -7.86
CA LEU A 173 10.73 20.64 -8.25
C LEU A 173 10.69 20.46 -9.77
N TYR A 174 9.64 20.95 -10.45
CA TYR A 174 9.53 20.87 -11.90
C TYR A 174 10.65 21.63 -12.62
N GLN A 175 11.09 22.76 -12.05
CA GLN A 175 12.26 23.50 -12.56
C GLN A 175 13.58 22.77 -12.25
N TRP A 176 13.75 22.24 -11.02
CA TRP A 176 14.93 21.47 -10.64
C TRP A 176 15.14 20.23 -11.54
N ILE A 177 14.05 19.54 -11.90
CA ILE A 177 14.06 18.44 -12.87
C ILE A 177 14.62 18.92 -14.23
N LYS A 178 14.13 20.06 -14.75
CA LYS A 178 14.55 20.61 -16.05
C LYS A 178 16.02 21.05 -16.06
N ASP A 179 16.50 21.58 -14.93
CA ASP A 179 17.90 22.02 -14.78
C ASP A 179 18.87 20.87 -14.49
N ASN A 180 18.39 19.70 -14.05
CA ASN A 180 19.20 18.52 -13.70
C ASN A 180 18.77 17.27 -14.50
N PRO A 181 18.84 17.29 -15.84
CA PRO A 181 18.38 16.20 -16.70
C PRO A 181 19.05 14.86 -16.34
N GLY A 182 18.22 13.81 -16.23
CA GLY A 182 18.66 12.46 -15.87
C GLY A 182 18.87 12.22 -14.37
N ARG A 183 18.76 13.25 -13.51
CA ARG A 183 19.01 13.15 -12.05
C ARG A 183 17.76 13.04 -11.19
N PHE A 184 16.57 12.98 -11.81
CA PHE A 184 15.29 12.65 -11.17
C PHE A 184 14.73 11.35 -11.73
N ALA A 185 14.11 10.52 -10.90
CA ALA A 185 13.24 9.44 -11.35
C ALA A 185 11.99 9.35 -10.48
N TYR A 186 10.92 8.79 -11.03
CA TYR A 186 9.79 8.24 -10.28
C TYR A 186 9.42 6.87 -10.87
N ASN A 187 8.88 5.96 -10.05
CA ASN A 187 8.53 4.63 -10.51
C ASN A 187 7.23 4.64 -11.36
N THR A 188 7.03 3.64 -12.22
CA THR A 188 5.75 3.45 -12.94
C THR A 188 4.58 3.45 -11.93
N PRO A 189 3.59 4.35 -12.03
CA PRO A 189 2.53 4.52 -11.03
C PRO A 189 1.82 3.24 -10.61
N GLY A 190 1.35 2.44 -11.57
CA GLY A 190 0.69 1.15 -11.31
C GLY A 190 1.56 0.07 -10.63
N SER A 191 2.85 0.34 -10.42
CA SER A 191 3.78 -0.57 -9.73
C SER A 191 4.16 -0.14 -8.30
N GLY A 192 3.84 1.08 -7.88
CA GLY A 192 4.25 1.59 -6.57
C GLY A 192 3.75 3.01 -6.26
N GLY A 193 3.26 3.19 -5.03
CA GLY A 193 2.58 4.43 -4.61
C GLY A 193 3.43 5.71 -4.63
N ALA A 194 4.76 5.65 -4.60
CA ALA A 194 5.59 6.86 -4.59
C ALA A 194 5.51 7.62 -5.92
N GLY A 195 5.70 6.90 -7.05
CA GLY A 195 5.50 7.45 -8.38
C GLY A 195 4.04 7.81 -8.69
N ALA A 196 3.08 7.02 -8.20
CA ALA A 196 1.65 7.37 -8.30
C ALA A 196 1.31 8.68 -7.59
N SER A 197 1.87 8.90 -6.40
CA SER A 197 1.71 10.14 -5.63
C SER A 197 2.29 11.37 -6.33
N PHE A 198 3.45 11.23 -6.98
CA PHE A 198 4.03 12.29 -7.83
C PHE A 198 3.14 12.61 -9.04
N VAL A 199 2.63 11.59 -9.74
CA VAL A 199 1.75 11.76 -10.90
C VAL A 199 0.41 12.38 -10.51
N LEU A 200 -0.22 11.90 -9.44
CA LEU A 200 -1.45 12.46 -8.87
C LEU A 200 -1.23 13.92 -8.46
N THR A 201 -0.13 14.23 -7.76
CA THR A 201 0.24 15.59 -7.38
C THR A 201 0.41 16.49 -8.60
N GLY A 202 1.18 16.06 -9.61
CA GLY A 202 1.40 16.82 -10.84
C GLY A 202 0.13 17.08 -11.66
N ILE A 203 -0.88 16.20 -11.55
CA ILE A 203 -2.15 16.36 -12.26
C ILE A 203 -3.15 17.21 -11.46
N TYR A 204 -3.35 16.90 -10.18
CA TYR A 204 -4.31 17.60 -9.31
C TYR A 204 -3.81 18.97 -8.81
N ASN A 205 -2.55 19.36 -9.07
CA ASN A 205 -2.07 20.74 -8.88
C ASN A 205 -2.73 21.75 -9.84
N PHE A 206 -3.37 21.29 -10.92
CA PHE A 206 -4.10 22.14 -11.87
C PHE A 206 -5.62 22.14 -11.66
N MET A 207 -6.09 21.57 -10.54
CA MET A 207 -7.51 21.38 -10.21
C MET A 207 -7.85 22.04 -8.86
N GLU A 208 -9.13 22.29 -8.63
CA GLU A 208 -9.62 22.69 -7.30
C GLU A 208 -9.33 21.60 -6.27
N GLU A 209 -8.88 21.97 -5.05
CA GLU A 209 -8.40 21.04 -4.02
C GLU A 209 -9.41 19.92 -3.70
N SER A 210 -10.72 20.25 -3.69
CA SER A 210 -11.81 19.30 -3.49
C SER A 210 -11.85 18.11 -4.47
N ALA A 211 -11.22 18.23 -5.64
CA ALA A 211 -11.14 17.12 -6.60
C ALA A 211 -10.37 15.91 -6.04
N LEU A 212 -9.41 16.15 -5.14
CA LEU A 212 -8.63 15.09 -4.45
C LEU A 212 -9.51 14.17 -3.58
N THR A 213 -10.74 14.59 -3.27
CA THR A 213 -11.68 13.89 -2.39
C THR A 213 -13.02 13.60 -3.08
N SER A 214 -13.02 13.62 -4.42
CA SER A 214 -14.20 13.41 -5.27
C SER A 214 -13.94 12.31 -6.31
N THR A 215 -14.82 11.32 -6.34
CA THR A 215 -14.78 10.18 -7.27
C THR A 215 -15.56 10.41 -8.59
N ASP A 216 -16.15 11.59 -8.76
CA ASP A 216 -16.85 11.98 -10.00
C ASP A 216 -15.94 11.90 -11.23
N GLU A 217 -16.32 11.08 -12.21
CA GLU A 217 -15.56 10.88 -13.45
C GLU A 217 -15.42 12.17 -14.29
N ALA A 218 -16.26 13.19 -14.06
CA ALA A 218 -16.09 14.52 -14.67
C ALA A 218 -14.75 15.19 -14.29
N ASN A 219 -14.12 14.78 -13.18
CA ASN A 219 -12.76 15.21 -12.83
C ASN A 219 -11.71 14.81 -13.89
N MET A 220 -11.95 13.74 -14.66
CA MET A 220 -11.03 13.25 -15.70
C MET A 220 -10.90 14.23 -16.87
N GLU A 221 -11.90 15.07 -17.13
CA GLU A 221 -11.88 16.07 -18.21
C GLU A 221 -10.85 17.20 -17.98
N GLN A 222 -10.36 17.34 -16.73
CA GLN A 222 -9.38 18.37 -16.35
C GLN A 222 -7.93 17.87 -16.35
N TRP A 223 -7.70 16.56 -16.49
CA TRP A 223 -6.37 15.95 -16.33
C TRP A 223 -5.36 16.32 -17.44
N ASP A 224 -5.81 16.77 -18.62
CA ASP A 224 -4.93 17.00 -19.77
C ASP A 224 -3.87 18.08 -19.53
N GLN A 225 -4.13 19.10 -18.69
CA GLN A 225 -3.09 20.07 -18.30
C GLN A 225 -1.99 19.42 -17.44
N GLY A 226 -2.39 18.48 -16.58
CA GLY A 226 -1.48 17.66 -15.78
C GLY A 226 -0.64 16.67 -16.60
N PHE A 227 -1.26 16.02 -17.58
CA PHE A 227 -0.52 15.18 -18.51
C PHE A 227 0.45 15.99 -19.37
N GLY A 228 0.07 17.19 -19.82
CA GLY A 228 0.99 18.10 -20.53
C GLY A 228 2.23 18.48 -19.72
N LEU A 229 2.12 18.64 -18.39
CA LEU A 229 3.29 18.81 -17.51
C LEU A 229 4.16 17.55 -17.49
N LEU A 230 3.57 16.36 -17.39
CA LEU A 230 4.32 15.10 -17.36
C LEU A 230 5.01 14.80 -18.69
N GLU A 231 4.41 15.18 -19.82
CA GLU A 231 5.02 15.17 -21.15
C GLU A 231 6.20 16.16 -21.24
N GLU A 232 6.06 17.38 -20.69
CA GLU A 232 7.14 18.37 -20.65
C GLU A 232 8.34 17.91 -19.78
N LEU A 233 8.07 17.23 -18.67
CA LEU A 233 9.10 16.71 -17.75
C LEU A 233 9.74 15.41 -18.25
N HIS A 234 9.06 14.62 -19.09
CA HIS A 234 9.53 13.32 -19.60
C HIS A 234 11.01 13.32 -20.07
N PRO A 235 11.46 14.17 -21.01
CA PRO A 235 12.84 14.11 -21.53
C PRO A 235 13.93 14.41 -20.49
N TYR A 236 13.57 14.97 -19.33
CA TYR A 236 14.48 15.31 -18.22
C TYR A 236 14.57 14.20 -17.14
N MET A 237 13.73 13.17 -17.22
CA MET A 237 13.77 12.00 -16.33
C MET A 237 15.07 11.18 -16.48
N TYR A 238 15.35 10.31 -15.51
CA TYR A 238 16.43 9.32 -15.57
C TYR A 238 16.41 8.55 -16.90
N GLN A 239 17.58 8.43 -17.51
CA GLN A 239 17.77 7.77 -18.79
C GLN A 239 18.73 6.59 -18.65
N SER A 240 18.36 5.44 -19.20
CA SER A 240 19.25 4.31 -19.39
C SER A 240 19.47 4.07 -20.87
N SER A 241 20.73 3.91 -21.29
CA SER A 241 21.12 3.73 -22.71
C SER A 241 20.59 4.82 -23.68
N GLY A 242 20.30 6.03 -23.18
CA GLY A 242 19.82 7.16 -23.99
C GLY A 242 18.31 7.18 -24.25
N LYS A 243 17.52 6.39 -23.51
CA LYS A 243 16.06 6.48 -23.44
C LYS A 243 15.62 6.71 -21.99
N VAL A 244 14.50 7.41 -21.78
CA VAL A 244 13.88 7.58 -20.46
C VAL A 244 13.46 6.22 -19.91
N VAL A 245 13.68 6.00 -18.62
CA VAL A 245 13.25 4.77 -17.92
C VAL A 245 12.60 5.13 -16.59
N TYR A 246 11.32 4.78 -16.46
CA TYR A 246 10.60 4.78 -15.20
C TYR A 246 10.85 3.43 -14.48
N PRO A 247 11.49 3.39 -13.29
CA PRO A 247 11.77 2.14 -12.62
C PRO A 247 10.50 1.40 -12.17
N ASN A 248 10.62 0.08 -12.02
CA ASN A 248 9.53 -0.75 -11.50
C ASN A 248 9.54 -0.77 -9.96
N LYS A 249 8.39 -0.44 -9.35
CA LYS A 249 8.15 -0.28 -7.90
C LYS A 249 8.95 0.83 -7.23
N ASN A 250 8.52 1.22 -6.03
CA ASN A 250 9.23 2.19 -5.17
C ASN A 250 10.72 1.85 -4.99
N GLN A 251 11.06 0.55 -4.86
CA GLN A 251 12.45 0.13 -4.67
C GLN A 251 13.34 0.48 -5.87
N GLY A 252 12.81 0.44 -7.10
CA GLY A 252 13.61 0.71 -8.29
C GLY A 252 14.15 2.14 -8.36
N THR A 253 13.48 3.14 -7.75
CA THR A 253 14.05 4.50 -7.64
C THR A 253 14.94 4.66 -6.41
N LEU A 254 14.65 3.95 -5.32
CA LEU A 254 15.52 3.93 -4.13
C LEU A 254 16.89 3.31 -4.43
N ASP A 255 16.94 2.24 -5.24
CA ASP A 255 18.19 1.62 -5.69
C ASP A 255 19.04 2.61 -6.51
N LEU A 256 18.43 3.34 -7.45
CA LEU A 256 19.11 4.40 -8.22
C LEU A 256 19.62 5.54 -7.33
N LEU A 257 18.85 5.92 -6.29
CA LEU A 257 19.24 6.98 -5.36
C LEU A 257 20.41 6.54 -4.46
N ALA A 258 20.36 5.33 -3.93
CA ALA A 258 21.43 4.74 -3.11
C ALA A 258 22.74 4.60 -3.93
N ASN A 259 22.63 4.21 -5.21
CA ASN A 259 23.75 4.13 -6.16
C ASN A 259 24.21 5.51 -6.69
N LYS A 260 23.51 6.61 -6.36
CA LYS A 260 23.75 7.98 -6.84
C LYS A 260 23.62 8.14 -8.37
N GLU A 261 22.90 7.24 -9.02
CA GLU A 261 22.50 7.32 -10.44
C GLU A 261 21.47 8.44 -10.66
N ILE A 262 20.64 8.71 -9.67
CA ILE A 262 19.82 9.92 -9.53
C ILE A 262 20.23 10.67 -8.25
N ASP A 263 19.84 11.93 -8.15
CA ASP A 263 20.00 12.72 -6.92
C ASP A 263 18.69 12.89 -6.15
N MET A 264 17.53 12.59 -6.76
CA MET A 264 16.22 12.82 -6.14
C MET A 264 15.11 11.91 -6.72
N THR A 265 14.15 11.50 -5.88
CA THR A 265 12.93 10.75 -6.24
C THR A 265 11.82 11.05 -5.22
N PRO A 266 10.52 10.99 -5.58
CA PRO A 266 9.48 10.77 -4.58
C PRO A 266 9.72 9.42 -3.88
N ALA A 267 9.50 9.35 -2.58
CA ALA A 267 9.65 8.12 -1.81
C ALA A 267 8.73 8.10 -0.58
N TRP A 268 8.28 6.93 -0.17
CA TRP A 268 7.63 6.75 1.14
C TRP A 268 8.66 6.95 2.25
N ALA A 269 8.34 7.81 3.22
CA ALA A 269 9.27 8.18 4.30
C ALA A 269 9.76 6.94 5.09
N ASP A 270 8.85 6.02 5.39
CA ASP A 270 9.11 4.77 6.11
C ASP A 270 10.06 3.81 5.37
N MET A 271 10.03 3.78 4.03
CA MET A 271 10.95 2.97 3.24
C MET A 271 12.38 3.52 3.33
N VAL A 272 12.55 4.85 3.23
CA VAL A 272 13.87 5.49 3.28
C VAL A 272 14.47 5.37 4.68
N LEU A 273 13.69 5.67 5.72
CA LEU A 273 14.16 5.61 7.11
C LEU A 273 14.51 4.17 7.54
N SER A 274 13.69 3.17 7.17
CA SER A 274 14.00 1.76 7.43
C SER A 274 15.30 1.32 6.71
N GLN A 275 15.51 1.73 5.45
CA GLN A 275 16.73 1.39 4.72
C GLN A 275 17.98 2.12 5.26
N GLN A 276 17.83 3.31 5.86
CA GLN A 276 18.91 3.98 6.58
C GLN A 276 19.26 3.25 7.89
N GLN A 277 18.27 2.80 8.66
CA GLN A 277 18.48 1.95 9.85
C GLN A 277 19.16 0.62 9.50
N GLN A 278 18.86 0.03 8.33
CA GLN A 278 19.48 -1.18 7.81
C GLN A 278 20.87 -0.96 7.18
N GLY A 279 21.30 0.30 6.99
CA GLY A 279 22.55 0.65 6.32
C GLY A 279 22.57 0.39 4.80
N THR A 280 21.40 0.14 4.19
CA THR A 280 21.24 -0.06 2.74
C THR A 280 20.99 1.24 1.99
N MET A 281 20.46 2.27 2.66
CA MET A 281 20.35 3.64 2.14
C MET A 281 21.42 4.54 2.80
N PRO A 282 22.20 5.33 2.04
CA PRO A 282 23.25 6.19 2.61
C PRO A 282 22.72 7.25 3.60
N GLU A 283 23.52 7.59 4.62
CA GLU A 283 23.22 8.68 5.57
C GLU A 283 23.13 10.06 4.89
N SER A 284 23.72 10.24 3.70
CA SER A 284 23.60 11.47 2.92
C SER A 284 22.27 11.60 2.19
N ILE A 285 21.43 10.56 2.18
CA ILE A 285 20.04 10.71 1.75
C ILE A 285 19.23 11.40 2.84
N LYS A 286 18.40 12.36 2.43
CA LYS A 286 17.54 13.17 3.29
C LYS A 286 16.14 13.23 2.70
N LEU A 287 15.17 13.55 3.55
CA LEU A 287 13.76 13.71 3.20
C LEU A 287 13.40 15.20 3.30
N VAL A 288 12.57 15.69 2.38
CA VAL A 288 11.93 17.02 2.48
C VAL A 288 10.48 16.95 2.00
N GLN A 289 9.63 17.73 2.66
CA GLN A 289 8.23 17.95 2.29
C GLN A 289 8.12 19.22 1.44
N ILE A 290 7.46 19.12 0.29
CA ILE A 290 7.16 20.27 -0.59
C ILE A 290 5.74 20.81 -0.35
N GLU A 291 5.45 21.98 -0.87
CA GLU A 291 4.13 22.61 -0.86
C GLU A 291 3.64 22.85 -2.31
N PRO A 292 2.41 22.42 -2.69
CA PRO A 292 1.55 21.48 -1.95
C PRO A 292 2.21 20.11 -1.80
N ALA A 293 1.93 19.44 -0.69
CA ALA A 293 2.56 18.16 -0.37
C ALA A 293 2.20 17.05 -1.39
N PHE A 294 3.06 16.03 -1.46
CA PHE A 294 2.66 14.73 -1.99
C PHE A 294 1.61 14.07 -1.08
N THR A 295 0.98 13.01 -1.58
CA THR A 295 -0.12 12.36 -0.88
C THR A 295 0.33 11.65 0.39
N GLY A 296 -0.45 11.83 1.46
CA GLY A 296 -0.29 11.14 2.73
C GLY A 296 -1.65 10.76 3.30
N ASN A 297 -1.68 9.68 4.07
CA ASN A 297 -2.91 9.04 4.55
C ASN A 297 -2.69 8.46 5.95
N THR A 298 -3.77 8.21 6.69
CA THR A 298 -3.72 7.22 7.76
C THR A 298 -3.89 5.83 7.17
N VAL A 299 -3.12 4.86 7.67
CA VAL A 299 -3.32 3.44 7.41
C VAL A 299 -4.07 2.83 8.58
N CYS A 300 -5.12 2.09 8.26
CA CYS A 300 -6.16 1.65 9.15
C CYS A 300 -6.35 0.14 9.10
N PHE A 301 -7.01 -0.37 10.14
CA PHE A 301 -7.71 -1.65 10.07
C PHE A 301 -9.21 -1.43 9.86
N GLY A 302 -9.78 -2.17 8.91
CA GLY A 302 -11.22 -2.40 8.78
C GLY A 302 -11.56 -3.88 9.00
N MET A 303 -12.77 -4.17 9.46
CA MET A 303 -13.31 -5.54 9.62
C MET A 303 -14.28 -5.83 8.47
N PRO A 304 -13.93 -6.64 7.46
CA PRO A 304 -14.86 -6.96 6.37
C PRO A 304 -16.13 -7.64 6.87
N GLN A 305 -17.28 -7.26 6.32
CA GLN A 305 -18.59 -7.83 6.66
C GLN A 305 -18.67 -9.35 6.37
N ILE A 306 -17.75 -9.89 5.56
CA ILE A 306 -17.64 -11.31 5.22
C ILE A 306 -16.75 -12.13 6.18
N GLY A 307 -15.92 -11.50 7.02
CA GLY A 307 -15.02 -12.17 7.97
C GLY A 307 -15.71 -12.89 9.14
N ALA A 308 -14.94 -13.47 10.05
CA ALA A 308 -15.47 -14.12 11.26
C ALA A 308 -16.03 -13.13 12.30
N LYS A 309 -15.54 -11.88 12.32
CA LYS A 309 -16.05 -10.76 13.15
C LYS A 309 -16.08 -11.06 14.66
N ASN A 310 -15.01 -11.68 15.14
CA ASN A 310 -14.82 -12.09 16.53
C ASN A 310 -14.14 -11.01 17.38
N ASP A 311 -14.05 -11.25 18.70
CA ASP A 311 -13.39 -10.32 19.62
C ASP A 311 -11.85 -10.31 19.49
N ALA A 312 -11.25 -11.32 18.84
CA ALA A 312 -9.82 -11.35 18.52
C ALA A 312 -9.41 -10.17 17.60
N ALA A 313 -10.28 -9.78 16.66
CA ALA A 313 -10.07 -8.61 15.82
C ALA A 313 -10.00 -7.30 16.64
N TYR A 314 -10.93 -7.11 17.57
CA TYR A 314 -10.92 -5.95 18.48
C TYR A 314 -9.70 -5.96 19.42
N ALA A 315 -9.31 -7.13 19.93
CA ALA A 315 -8.12 -7.28 20.77
C ALA A 315 -6.82 -6.93 20.00
N PHE A 316 -6.70 -7.33 18.73
CA PHE A 316 -5.55 -6.98 17.90
C PHE A 316 -5.51 -5.48 17.56
N ILE A 317 -6.65 -4.86 17.18
CA ILE A 317 -6.71 -3.41 16.96
C ILE A 317 -6.35 -2.65 18.25
N ASN A 318 -6.85 -3.08 19.41
CA ASN A 318 -6.51 -2.49 20.70
C ASN A 318 -5.01 -2.61 21.00
N TYR A 319 -4.40 -3.77 20.74
CA TYR A 319 -2.96 -3.95 20.85
C TYR A 319 -2.19 -3.02 19.90
N MET A 320 -2.63 -2.84 18.65
CA MET A 320 -1.98 -1.98 17.65
C MET A 320 -1.99 -0.48 18.03
N LEU A 321 -2.90 -0.06 18.90
CA LEU A 321 -2.92 1.27 19.54
C LEU A 321 -2.15 1.34 20.87
N SER A 322 -1.50 0.26 21.30
CA SER A 322 -0.65 0.28 22.51
C SER A 322 0.70 0.96 22.24
N PRO A 323 1.32 1.59 23.25
CA PRO A 323 2.69 2.08 23.14
C PRO A 323 3.71 1.01 22.73
N GLU A 324 3.51 -0.26 23.10
CA GLU A 324 4.43 -1.34 22.74
C GLU A 324 4.38 -1.62 21.22
N ALA A 325 3.19 -1.82 20.65
CA ALA A 325 3.02 -2.01 19.21
C ALA A 325 3.51 -0.80 18.41
N GLN A 326 3.23 0.43 18.87
CA GLN A 326 3.65 1.67 18.20
C GLN A 326 5.18 1.83 18.23
N ASN A 327 5.85 1.50 19.33
CA ASN A 327 7.32 1.47 19.38
C ASN A 327 7.92 0.39 18.47
N ILE A 328 7.31 -0.79 18.33
CA ILE A 328 7.76 -1.82 17.36
C ILE A 328 7.65 -1.31 15.91
N ALA A 329 6.60 -0.54 15.57
CA ALA A 329 6.45 0.06 14.24
C ALA A 329 7.48 1.18 13.97
N LEU A 330 7.76 2.02 14.98
CA LEU A 330 8.83 3.02 14.96
C LEU A 330 10.22 2.37 14.76
N GLU A 331 10.54 1.32 15.52
CA GLU A 331 11.83 0.62 15.43
C GLU A 331 12.01 -0.13 14.10
N SER A 332 10.93 -0.62 13.50
CA SER A 332 10.99 -1.47 12.30
C SER A 332 10.98 -0.70 10.98
N MET A 333 10.25 0.42 10.93
CA MET A 333 10.09 1.19 9.70
C MET A 333 9.95 2.70 9.91
N ALA A 334 10.23 3.23 11.10
CA ALA A 334 9.95 4.63 11.47
C ALA A 334 8.50 5.05 11.13
N ALA A 335 7.55 4.14 11.37
CA ALA A 335 6.14 4.41 11.12
C ALA A 335 5.67 5.63 11.91
N ILE A 336 4.89 6.51 11.27
CA ILE A 336 4.42 7.75 11.87
C ILE A 336 3.31 7.39 12.88
N PRO A 337 3.46 7.66 14.18
CA PRO A 337 2.49 7.24 15.19
C PRO A 337 1.14 7.93 15.03
N VAL A 338 0.09 7.28 15.54
CA VAL A 338 -1.26 7.85 15.67
C VAL A 338 -1.66 8.14 17.12
N ILE A 339 -0.80 7.78 18.07
CA ILE A 339 -0.96 8.05 19.50
C ILE A 339 0.07 9.07 19.99
N SER A 340 -0.18 9.65 21.16
CA SER A 340 0.67 10.69 21.75
C SER A 340 2.15 10.33 21.83
N PHE A 341 3.02 11.22 21.34
CA PHE A 341 4.47 11.01 21.30
C PHE A 341 5.10 10.90 22.70
N ASP A 342 4.45 11.46 23.73
CA ASP A 342 4.86 11.34 25.15
C ASP A 342 4.78 9.89 25.68
N LEU A 343 4.08 8.99 24.97
CA LEU A 343 4.00 7.56 25.28
C LEU A 343 5.10 6.72 24.59
N LEU A 344 5.91 7.34 23.73
CA LEU A 344 6.81 6.65 22.79
C LEU A 344 8.29 6.91 23.11
N ASN A 345 9.18 6.08 22.56
CA ASN A 345 10.61 6.23 22.78
C ASN A 345 11.14 7.51 22.08
N PRO A 346 11.65 8.51 22.81
CA PRO A 346 12.04 9.80 22.24
C PRO A 346 13.22 9.70 21.25
N GLU A 347 14.06 8.67 21.36
CA GLU A 347 15.14 8.45 20.40
C GLU A 347 14.62 7.97 19.03
N LEU A 348 13.45 7.31 18.98
CA LEU A 348 12.82 6.85 17.75
C LEU A 348 12.01 7.97 17.08
N THR A 349 11.27 8.77 17.86
CA THR A 349 10.43 9.86 17.32
C THR A 349 11.24 11.05 16.79
N ARG A 350 12.50 11.24 17.24
CA ARG A 350 13.41 12.31 16.81
C ARG A 350 13.75 12.32 15.29
N THR A 351 13.42 11.28 14.55
CA THR A 351 13.63 11.23 13.08
C THR A 351 12.38 11.58 12.25
N ILE A 352 11.22 11.70 12.92
CA ILE A 352 9.92 11.99 12.29
C ILE A 352 9.23 13.22 12.88
N SER A 353 9.75 13.81 13.97
CA SER A 353 9.25 15.03 14.62
C SER A 353 9.18 16.26 13.71
N ASP A 354 9.95 16.23 12.62
CA ASP A 354 10.09 17.36 11.69
C ASP A 354 9.11 17.24 10.50
N LEU A 355 8.27 16.20 10.47
CA LEU A 355 7.24 15.98 9.45
C LEU A 355 5.95 16.73 9.81
N LYS A 356 5.42 17.53 8.88
CA LYS A 356 4.13 18.22 9.04
C LYS A 356 2.97 17.25 8.78
N ILE A 357 2.58 16.48 9.79
CA ILE A 357 1.48 15.50 9.71
C ILE A 357 0.16 16.21 9.38
N GLU A 358 -0.04 17.41 9.94
CA GLU A 358 -1.18 18.30 9.68
C GLU A 358 -1.23 18.87 8.25
N ALA A 359 -0.17 18.69 7.46
CA ALA A 359 -0.07 19.09 6.06
C ALA A 359 0.01 17.89 5.09
N PHE A 360 -0.44 16.70 5.51
CA PHE A 360 -0.61 15.55 4.61
C PHE A 360 -1.74 15.81 3.61
N ARG A 361 -1.44 15.67 2.32
CA ARG A 361 -2.43 15.85 1.25
C ARG A 361 -3.23 14.57 1.05
N VAL A 362 -4.30 14.41 1.81
CA VAL A 362 -5.16 13.21 1.73
C VAL A 362 -5.88 13.18 0.39
N SER A 363 -5.75 12.07 -0.35
CA SER A 363 -6.40 11.87 -1.66
C SER A 363 -7.29 10.62 -1.66
N ALA A 364 -8.61 10.79 -1.73
CA ALA A 364 -9.63 9.75 -1.75
C ALA A 364 -10.45 9.82 -3.04
N ILE A 365 -9.83 9.45 -4.17
CA ILE A 365 -10.39 9.55 -5.52
C ILE A 365 -11.02 8.25 -6.06
N GLY A 366 -11.15 7.21 -5.22
CA GLY A 366 -11.79 5.94 -5.59
C GLY A 366 -11.17 5.29 -6.84
N GLU A 367 -12.02 4.75 -7.72
CA GLU A 367 -11.59 4.11 -8.98
C GLU A 367 -10.86 5.05 -9.95
N LEU A 368 -10.94 6.38 -9.76
CA LEU A 368 -10.17 7.33 -10.59
C LEU A 368 -8.66 7.11 -10.45
N GLY A 369 -8.17 6.59 -9.31
CA GLY A 369 -6.75 6.26 -9.13
C GLY A 369 -6.27 5.18 -10.11
N THR A 370 -7.10 4.16 -10.36
CA THR A 370 -6.85 3.12 -11.36
C THR A 370 -6.82 3.75 -12.77
N LYS A 371 -7.84 4.54 -13.11
CA LYS A 371 -7.95 5.21 -14.43
C LYS A 371 -6.82 6.21 -14.69
N LEU A 372 -6.28 6.83 -13.64
CA LEU A 372 -5.13 7.74 -13.72
C LEU A 372 -3.86 6.99 -14.11
N ASN A 373 -3.64 5.82 -13.51
CA ASN A 373 -2.53 4.92 -13.86
C ASN A 373 -2.65 4.40 -15.30
N GLU A 374 -3.85 3.97 -15.72
CA GLU A 374 -4.12 3.53 -17.10
C GLU A 374 -3.86 4.64 -18.12
N GLN A 375 -4.28 5.89 -17.85
CA GLN A 375 -3.96 7.02 -18.72
C GLN A 375 -2.48 7.37 -18.70
N TRP A 376 -1.79 7.24 -17.57
CA TRP A 376 -0.34 7.44 -17.51
C TRP A 376 0.42 6.40 -18.35
N ASP A 377 0.06 5.12 -18.25
CA ASP A 377 0.67 4.06 -19.06
C ASP A 377 0.46 4.32 -20.56
N ALA A 378 -0.71 4.84 -20.95
CA ALA A 378 -1.06 5.12 -22.34
C ALA A 378 -0.54 6.46 -22.91
N LYS A 379 -0.30 7.48 -22.08
CA LYS A 379 0.16 8.82 -22.49
C LYS A 379 1.66 9.05 -22.26
N ILE A 380 2.18 8.61 -21.11
CA ILE A 380 3.54 8.92 -20.63
C ILE A 380 4.45 7.69 -20.71
N GLY A 381 3.95 6.51 -20.37
CA GLY A 381 4.69 5.24 -20.41
C GLY A 381 5.11 4.78 -21.82
N THR A 382 4.57 5.40 -22.87
CA THR A 382 4.81 5.10 -24.30
C THR A 382 5.69 6.11 -25.04
N LEU A 383 6.19 7.15 -24.36
CA LEU A 383 7.07 8.16 -24.97
C LEU A 383 8.48 7.58 -25.24
N GLU A 384 9.22 8.17 -26.20
CA GLU A 384 10.44 7.59 -26.81
C GLU A 384 11.78 8.16 -26.33
#